data_AF-A0A0N5CUC4-F1
#
_entry.id   AF-A0A0N5CUC4-F1
#
_cell.length_a   1.000
_cell.length_b   1.000
_cell.length_c   1.000
_cell.angle_alpha   90.00
_cell.angle_beta   90.00
_cell.angle_gamma   90.00
#
_symmetry.space_group_name_H-M   'P 1'
#
loop_
_entity.id
_entity.type
_entity.pdbx_description
1 polymer ?
#
loop_
_entity_poly.entity_id
_entity_poly.type
_entity_poly.pdbx_seq_one_letter_code
_entity_poly.pdbx_strand_id
1 'polypeptide(L)'
;MITNQIGIAVLGIALLLSLRDIYGYEKDENNDEGTPEKESSDQTTYEEAYDADQARVRQKSAYLNPPSRTTKHLPSIKFLFCVSCGYRQKFSEYSHYILQKYPSIEVLGDNYSPVAWKSFLAEAVKLAKVLFIVLVMMGRDPFPSIGQPTPRFFSWALNNKLSSCIMIFLLSNTLESSLISTGAFEIYLGDEQIWSKLESGRIPSPAELFQIIDQQMELQGVKASSRNYLINFFA
;
A
#
# COMPACT_ATOMS: atom_id res chain seq x y z
N MET A 1 36.37 -1.39 -22.54
CA MET A 1 35.50 -0.25 -22.94
C MET A 1 34.00 -0.61 -22.96
N ILE A 2 33.60 -1.79 -23.46
CA ILE A 2 32.18 -2.18 -23.60
C ILE A 2 31.46 -2.30 -22.24
N THR A 3 32.11 -2.85 -21.21
CA THR A 3 31.54 -2.96 -19.85
C THR A 3 31.25 -1.61 -19.19
N ASN A 4 32.05 -0.57 -19.48
CA ASN A 4 31.81 0.78 -18.95
C ASN A 4 30.63 1.45 -19.65
N GLN A 5 30.44 1.20 -20.95
CA GLN A 5 29.30 1.69 -21.73
C GLN A 5 27.98 1.10 -21.21
N ILE A 6 27.94 -0.22 -20.99
CA ILE A 6 26.77 -0.91 -20.44
C ILE A 6 26.44 -0.39 -19.04
N GLY A 7 27.46 -0.26 -18.18
CA GLY A 7 27.26 0.26 -16.83
C GLY A 7 26.71 1.69 -16.80
N ILE A 8 27.18 2.57 -17.68
CA ILE A 8 26.68 3.94 -17.82
C ILE A 8 25.24 3.94 -18.34
N ALA A 9 24.91 3.09 -19.31
CA ALA A 9 23.54 2.98 -19.83
C ALA A 9 22.56 2.49 -18.76
N VAL A 10 22.93 1.46 -17.98
CA VAL A 10 22.11 0.94 -16.88
C VAL A 10 21.90 1.99 -15.80
N LEU A 11 22.95 2.73 -15.40
CA LEU A 11 22.82 3.84 -14.45
C LEU A 11 21.97 4.98 -15.00
N GLY A 12 22.12 5.31 -16.29
CA GLY A 12 21.31 6.33 -16.95
C GLY A 12 19.83 5.97 -16.93
N ILE A 13 19.48 4.73 -17.27
CA ILE A 13 18.10 4.23 -17.21
C ILE A 13 17.59 4.25 -15.76
N ALA A 14 18.37 3.75 -14.79
CA ALA A 14 17.99 3.73 -13.38
C ALA A 14 17.76 5.14 -12.82
N LEU A 15 18.57 6.11 -13.24
CA LEU A 15 18.46 7.51 -12.83
C LEU A 15 17.26 8.20 -13.50
N LEU A 16 16.99 7.91 -14.77
CA LEU A 16 15.77 8.38 -15.46
C LEU A 16 14.50 7.83 -14.80
N LEU A 17 14.49 6.54 -14.44
CA LEU A 17 13.37 5.94 -13.70
C LEU A 17 13.21 6.57 -12.31
N SER A 18 14.32 6.87 -11.63
CA SER A 18 14.28 7.57 -10.32
C SER A 18 13.76 9.00 -10.45
N LEU A 19 14.17 9.72 -11.50
CA LEU A 19 13.67 11.07 -11.78
C LEU A 19 12.18 11.05 -12.12
N ARG A 20 11.72 10.07 -12.91
CA ARG A 20 10.29 9.88 -13.18
C ARG A 20 9.50 9.64 -11.90
N ASP A 21 10.02 8.85 -10.97
CA ASP A 21 9.38 8.59 -9.67
C ASP A 21 9.35 9.83 -8.76
N ILE A 22 10.35 10.70 -8.85
CA ILE A 22 10.39 11.99 -8.11
C ILE A 22 9.39 12.99 -8.72
N TYR A 23 9.36 13.15 -10.05
CA TYR A 23 8.48 14.12 -10.73
C TYR A 23 7.04 13.61 -10.93
N GLY A 24 6.81 12.30 -10.87
CA GLY A 24 5.49 11.68 -11.02
C GLY A 24 4.58 11.85 -9.81
N TYR A 25 5.03 12.53 -8.75
CA TYR A 25 4.26 12.75 -7.52
C TYR A 25 3.31 13.95 -7.59
N GLU A 26 3.27 14.69 -8.70
CA GLU A 26 2.45 15.90 -8.82
C GLU A 26 1.32 15.73 -9.83
N LYS A 27 0.36 14.84 -9.52
CA LYS A 27 -1.04 14.97 -9.96
C LYS A 27 -1.89 13.94 -9.23
N ASP A 28 -2.48 14.29 -8.08
CA ASP A 28 -3.72 13.71 -7.53
C ASP A 28 -4.19 14.52 -6.31
N GLU A 29 -4.23 15.85 -6.44
CA GLU A 29 -5.15 16.69 -5.69
C GLU A 29 -5.83 17.60 -6.72
N ASN A 30 -7.17 17.58 -6.73
CA ASN A 30 -8.09 18.17 -7.71
C ASN A 30 -8.47 17.25 -8.88
N ASN A 31 -9.42 16.35 -8.62
CA ASN A 31 -10.70 16.30 -9.35
C ASN A 31 -11.61 15.24 -8.74
N ASP A 32 -12.50 15.68 -7.84
CA ASP A 32 -13.84 15.11 -7.77
C ASP A 32 -14.51 15.35 -9.12
N GLU A 33 -14.59 14.33 -9.97
CA GLU A 33 -15.75 14.06 -10.84
C GLU A 33 -15.52 12.74 -11.57
N GLY A 34 -16.43 11.79 -11.34
CA GLY A 34 -16.30 10.43 -11.84
C GLY A 34 -16.39 10.33 -13.35
N THR A 35 -15.69 9.34 -13.91
CA THR A 35 -16.15 8.42 -14.98
C THR A 35 -15.04 7.35 -15.16
N PRO A 36 -15.39 6.05 -15.24
CA PRO A 36 -14.39 4.99 -15.36
C PRO A 36 -13.93 4.85 -16.82
N GLU A 37 -12.71 5.29 -17.12
CA GLU A 37 -12.01 4.89 -18.33
C GLU A 37 -11.26 3.57 -18.10
N LYS A 38 -11.64 2.59 -18.92
CA LYS A 38 -11.05 1.25 -18.99
C LYS A 38 -9.65 1.37 -19.59
N GLU A 39 -8.63 1.03 -18.81
CA GLU A 39 -7.32 0.73 -19.38
C GLU A 39 -7.27 -0.73 -19.84
N SER A 40 -7.04 -0.87 -21.13
CA SER A 40 -6.80 -2.08 -21.89
C SER A 40 -5.41 -2.63 -21.55
N SER A 41 -5.32 -3.89 -21.14
CA SER A 41 -4.09 -4.65 -21.31
C SER A 41 -4.40 -6.10 -21.66
N ASP A 42 -3.65 -6.55 -22.65
CA ASP A 42 -3.88 -7.67 -23.54
C ASP A 42 -4.03 -9.05 -22.91
N GLN A 43 -4.66 -9.87 -23.74
CA GLN A 43 -5.15 -11.22 -23.55
C GLN A 43 -4.04 -12.24 -23.81
N THR A 44 -3.96 -13.32 -23.03
CA THR A 44 -3.35 -14.58 -23.51
C THR A 44 -4.25 -15.75 -23.14
N THR A 45 -4.95 -16.19 -24.19
CA THR A 45 -5.43 -17.54 -24.55
C THR A 45 -5.31 -18.66 -23.52
N TYR A 46 -6.45 -19.26 -23.15
CA TYR A 46 -6.66 -20.71 -23.16
C TYR A 46 -8.08 -20.99 -23.70
N GLU A 47 -8.14 -21.75 -24.78
CA GLU A 47 -9.37 -22.25 -25.40
C GLU A 47 -9.95 -23.41 -24.58
N GLU A 48 -11.26 -23.44 -24.37
CA GLU A 48 -12.00 -24.70 -24.26
C GLU A 48 -13.48 -24.55 -24.68
N ALA A 49 -13.75 -25.13 -25.85
CA ALA A 49 -14.96 -25.64 -26.51
C ALA A 49 -16.36 -25.64 -25.82
N TYR A 50 -17.34 -25.14 -26.62
CA TYR A 50 -18.77 -25.53 -26.83
C TYR A 50 -19.66 -25.80 -25.59
N ASP A 51 -20.82 -25.16 -25.44
CA ASP A 51 -22.03 -25.51 -26.21
C ASP A 51 -23.06 -24.35 -26.22
N ALA A 52 -23.75 -24.21 -27.34
CA ALA A 52 -24.75 -23.18 -27.59
C ALA A 52 -26.13 -23.83 -27.62
N ASP A 53 -26.94 -23.62 -26.57
CA ASP A 53 -28.39 -23.69 -26.70
C ASP A 53 -29.09 -22.63 -25.85
N GLN A 54 -29.96 -21.93 -26.54
CA GLN A 54 -31.15 -21.22 -26.09
C GLN A 54 -31.10 -19.79 -25.52
N ALA A 55 -32.01 -19.02 -26.12
CA ALA A 55 -32.17 -17.58 -26.10
C ALA A 55 -33.22 -17.11 -25.06
N ARG A 56 -33.34 -15.77 -24.97
CA ARG A 56 -34.46 -14.99 -24.37
C ARG A 56 -34.43 -14.95 -22.83
N VAL A 57 -34.42 -13.81 -22.13
CA VAL A 57 -35.29 -12.63 -22.23
C VAL A 57 -34.57 -11.44 -21.58
N ARG A 58 -34.53 -10.31 -22.29
CA ARG A 58 -34.35 -8.97 -21.70
C ARG A 58 -35.56 -8.68 -20.82
N GLN A 59 -35.41 -8.68 -19.50
CA GLN A 59 -36.38 -8.04 -18.62
C GLN A 59 -35.72 -6.94 -17.79
N LYS A 60 -35.93 -5.73 -18.28
CA LYS A 60 -35.85 -4.49 -17.53
C LYS A 60 -37.00 -4.52 -16.52
N SER A 61 -36.77 -5.04 -15.32
CA SER A 61 -37.67 -4.93 -14.17
C SER A 61 -37.11 -3.82 -13.28
N ALA A 62 -37.60 -2.59 -13.47
CA ALA A 62 -38.66 -2.03 -12.64
C ALA A 62 -38.09 -1.60 -11.28
N TYR A 63 -37.95 -0.28 -11.13
CA TYR A 63 -37.70 0.42 -9.87
C TYR A 63 -38.76 0.00 -8.85
N LEU A 64 -38.43 -1.00 -8.04
CA LEU A 64 -39.11 -1.25 -6.79
C LEU A 64 -38.16 -0.71 -5.73
N ASN A 65 -38.40 0.52 -5.28
CA ASN A 65 -37.79 0.98 -4.03
C ASN A 65 -38.35 0.08 -2.92
N PRO A 66 -37.54 -0.78 -2.27
CA PRO A 66 -38.03 -1.48 -1.09
C PRO A 66 -38.28 -0.45 0.02
N PRO A 67 -39.29 -0.68 0.88
CA PRO A 67 -39.68 0.28 1.90
C PRO A 67 -38.48 0.57 2.80
N SER A 68 -38.30 1.85 3.12
CA SER A 68 -37.31 2.38 4.07
C SER A 68 -37.54 1.76 5.46
N ARG A 69 -37.12 0.51 5.64
CA ARG A 69 -36.78 0.01 6.97
C ARG A 69 -35.61 0.88 7.39
N THR A 70 -35.79 1.59 8.50
CA THR A 70 -34.71 2.12 9.32
C THR A 70 -33.79 0.96 9.70
N THR A 71 -32.92 0.55 8.78
CA THR A 71 -31.78 -0.30 9.06
C THR A 71 -30.86 0.58 9.89
N LYS A 72 -30.68 0.25 11.17
CA LYS A 72 -29.51 0.72 11.92
C LYS A 72 -28.31 0.46 11.01
N HIS A 73 -27.74 1.52 10.45
CA HIS A 73 -26.56 1.42 9.60
C HIS A 73 -25.49 0.78 10.48
N LEU A 74 -25.08 -0.45 10.16
CA LEU A 74 -23.96 -1.05 10.86
C LEU A 74 -22.73 -0.18 10.57
N PRO A 75 -21.90 0.15 11.56
CA PRO A 75 -20.67 0.89 11.33
C PRO A 75 -19.77 0.10 10.38
N SER A 76 -19.15 0.77 9.41
CA SER A 76 -18.17 0.14 8.50
C SER A 76 -16.90 -0.21 9.26
N ILE A 77 -16.25 -1.33 8.94
CA ILE A 77 -14.93 -1.66 9.46
C ILE A 77 -13.89 -1.23 8.44
N LYS A 78 -12.96 -0.35 8.83
CA LYS A 78 -11.85 0.08 7.98
C LYS A 78 -10.52 -0.47 8.50
N PHE A 79 -9.75 -1.09 7.62
CA PHE A 79 -8.39 -1.52 7.88
C PHE A 79 -7.40 -0.57 7.21
N LEU A 80 -6.49 0.01 8.00
CA LEU A 80 -5.33 0.73 7.49
C LEU A 80 -4.09 -0.13 7.72
N PHE A 81 -3.43 -0.58 6.65
CA PHE A 81 -2.28 -1.47 6.79
C PHE A 81 -1.16 -1.15 5.81
N CYS A 82 0.06 -1.51 6.19
CA CYS A 82 1.22 -1.39 5.34
C CYS A 82 1.19 -2.45 4.23
N VAL A 83 0.86 -2.04 3.00
CA VAL A 83 0.83 -2.94 1.82
C VAL A 83 2.23 -3.45 1.48
N SER A 84 3.25 -2.58 1.53
CA SER A 84 4.65 -2.94 1.28
C SER A 84 5.24 -3.92 2.30
N CYS A 85 4.62 -4.05 3.48
CA CYS A 85 5.00 -4.99 4.53
C CYS A 85 4.36 -6.38 4.36
N GLY A 86 3.51 -6.58 3.34
CA GLY A 86 2.84 -7.86 3.11
C GLY A 86 1.56 -8.09 3.92
N TYR A 87 0.99 -7.06 4.57
CA TYR A 87 -0.23 -7.24 5.38
C TYR A 87 -1.52 -7.45 4.58
N ARG A 88 -1.48 -7.37 3.25
CA ARG A 88 -2.63 -7.63 2.38
C ARG A 88 -3.25 -9.01 2.61
N GLN A 89 -2.42 -10.03 2.83
CA GLN A 89 -2.93 -11.38 3.10
C GLN A 89 -3.65 -11.46 4.44
N LYS A 90 -3.11 -10.79 5.47
CA LYS A 90 -3.74 -10.73 6.79
C LYS A 90 -5.08 -10.01 6.74
N PHE A 91 -5.13 -8.87 6.06
CA PHE A 91 -6.39 -8.16 5.79
C PHE A 91 -7.43 -9.07 5.11
N SER A 92 -7.04 -9.81 4.05
CA SER A 92 -7.95 -10.71 3.34
C SER A 92 -8.51 -11.81 4.24
N GLU A 93 -7.67 -12.39 5.10
CA GLU A 93 -8.05 -13.40 6.09
C GLU A 93 -9.07 -12.83 7.10
N TYR A 94 -8.77 -11.66 7.68
CA TYR A 94 -9.66 -10.97 8.61
C TYR A 94 -11.00 -10.58 7.98
N SER A 95 -10.96 -10.05 6.77
CA SER A 95 -12.16 -9.66 6.02
C SER A 95 -13.08 -10.86 5.81
N HIS A 96 -12.51 -12.03 5.47
CA HIS A 96 -13.29 -13.25 5.31
C HIS A 96 -13.97 -13.67 6.62
N TYR A 97 -13.25 -13.69 7.73
CA TYR A 97 -13.83 -14.05 9.04
C TYR A 97 -14.90 -13.05 9.50
N ILE A 98 -14.71 -11.75 9.25
CA ILE A 98 -15.67 -10.70 9.60
C ILE A 98 -16.95 -10.84 8.78
N LEU A 99 -16.85 -11.04 7.46
CA LEU A 99 -18.00 -11.17 6.58
C LEU A 99 -18.82 -12.45 6.88
N GLN A 100 -18.16 -13.51 7.35
CA GLN A 100 -18.86 -14.71 7.84
C GLN A 100 -19.71 -14.42 9.09
N LYS A 101 -19.19 -13.63 10.04
CA LYS A 101 -19.89 -13.29 11.29
C LYS A 101 -20.92 -12.17 11.13
N TYR A 102 -20.62 -11.17 10.29
CA TYR A 102 -21.44 -9.99 10.04
C TYR A 102 -21.65 -9.79 8.53
N PRO A 103 -22.62 -10.49 7.91
CA PRO A 103 -22.81 -10.47 6.45
C PRO A 103 -23.31 -9.14 5.88
N SER A 104 -23.73 -8.21 6.73
CA SER A 104 -24.22 -6.88 6.34
C SER A 104 -23.28 -5.74 6.72
N ILE A 105 -22.07 -6.04 7.21
CA ILE A 105 -21.06 -5.02 7.50
C ILE A 105 -20.21 -4.76 6.27
N GLU A 106 -19.89 -3.49 6.01
CA GLU A 106 -18.93 -3.13 4.97
C GLU A 106 -17.51 -3.21 5.53
N VAL A 107 -16.62 -3.90 4.82
CA VAL A 107 -15.20 -4.02 5.19
C VAL A 107 -14.36 -3.31 4.13
N LEU A 108 -13.70 -2.24 4.55
CA LEU A 108 -12.83 -1.41 3.72
C LEU A 108 -11.36 -1.71 4.06
N GLY A 109 -10.51 -1.80 3.05
CA GLY A 109 -9.06 -1.97 3.22
C GLY A 109 -8.33 -0.89 2.45
N ASP A 110 -7.42 -0.19 3.12
CA ASP A 110 -6.70 0.95 2.57
C ASP A 110 -5.24 0.95 3.05
N ASN A 111 -4.36 1.61 2.30
CA ASN A 111 -2.94 1.63 2.62
C ASN A 111 -2.66 2.65 3.72
N TYR A 112 -1.95 2.25 4.76
CA TYR A 112 -1.56 3.16 5.83
C TYR A 112 -0.52 4.17 5.30
N SER A 113 -0.91 5.44 5.24
CA SER A 113 0.00 6.52 4.82
C SER A 113 1.11 6.73 5.86
N PRO A 114 2.40 6.80 5.47
CA PRO A 114 3.47 7.15 6.38
C PRO A 114 3.21 8.50 7.04
N VAL A 115 3.60 8.64 8.30
CA VAL A 115 3.56 9.93 9.01
C VAL A 115 4.31 10.97 8.17
N ALA A 116 3.79 12.19 8.07
CA ALA A 116 4.29 13.23 7.14
C ALA A 116 5.82 13.42 7.15
N TRP A 117 6.47 13.32 8.31
CA TRP A 117 7.93 13.43 8.42
C TRP A 117 8.69 12.29 7.71
N LYS A 118 8.15 11.07 7.70
CA LYS A 118 8.74 9.92 6.99
C LYS A 118 8.62 10.09 5.49
N SER A 119 7.50 10.63 5.01
CA SER A 119 7.29 10.94 3.59
C SER A 119 8.28 12.01 3.12
N PHE A 120 8.42 13.10 3.88
CA PHE A 120 9.40 14.15 3.60
C PHE A 120 10.84 13.61 3.60
N LEU A 121 11.20 12.76 4.57
CA LEU A 121 12.52 12.16 4.62
C LEU A 121 12.76 11.19 3.44
N ALA A 122 11.76 10.41 3.04
CA ALA A 122 11.86 9.53 1.89
C ALA A 122 12.10 10.34 0.60
N GLU A 123 11.39 11.45 0.41
CA GLU A 123 11.60 12.37 -0.70
C GLU A 123 12.99 13.02 -0.68
N ALA A 124 13.45 13.48 0.49
CA ALA A 124 14.80 14.01 0.65
C ALA A 124 15.88 12.97 0.31
N VAL A 125 15.69 11.70 0.69
CA VAL A 125 16.61 10.60 0.32
C VAL A 125 16.61 10.37 -1.19
N LYS A 126 15.44 10.39 -1.85
CA LYS A 126 15.34 10.26 -3.32
C LYS A 126 16.13 11.35 -4.02
N LEU A 127 15.98 12.62 -3.59
CA LEU A 127 16.71 13.75 -4.17
C LEU A 127 18.22 13.67 -3.88
N ALA A 128 18.59 13.39 -2.63
CA ALA A 128 19.98 13.26 -2.22
C ALA A 128 20.72 12.15 -2.99
N LYS A 129 20.06 11.01 -3.24
CA LYS A 129 20.58 9.91 -4.06
C LYS A 129 21.00 10.39 -5.44
N VAL A 130 20.11 11.11 -6.14
CA VAL A 130 20.37 11.62 -7.49
C VAL A 130 21.53 12.63 -7.47
N LEU A 131 21.52 13.57 -6.54
CA LEU A 131 22.58 14.58 -6.41
C LEU A 131 23.95 13.92 -6.18
N PHE A 132 24.01 12.93 -5.29
CA PHE A 132 25.26 12.26 -4.94
C PHE A 132 25.79 11.42 -6.11
N ILE A 133 24.93 10.72 -6.84
CA ILE A 133 25.32 9.96 -8.05
C ILE A 133 25.88 10.92 -9.12
N VAL A 134 25.24 12.07 -9.35
CA VAL A 134 25.71 13.07 -10.32
C VAL A 134 27.08 13.63 -9.92
N LEU A 135 27.28 13.93 -8.63
CA LEU A 135 28.57 14.40 -8.11
C LEU A 135 29.71 13.39 -8.33
N VAL A 136 29.46 12.12 -7.97
CA VAL A 136 30.44 11.03 -8.15
C VAL A 136 30.77 10.80 -9.63
N MET A 137 29.75 10.84 -10.50
CA MET A 137 29.93 10.70 -11.95
C MET A 137 30.76 11.85 -12.54
N MET A 138 30.45 13.10 -12.15
CA MET A 138 31.25 14.27 -12.51
C MET A 138 32.69 14.18 -11.99
N GLY A 139 32.94 13.37 -10.96
CA GLY A 139 34.26 13.21 -10.35
C GLY A 139 34.72 14.48 -9.62
N ARG A 140 33.78 15.35 -9.23
CA ARG A 140 34.09 16.57 -8.47
C ARG A 140 34.10 16.26 -6.98
N ASP A 141 35.13 16.73 -6.33
CA ASP A 141 35.26 16.68 -4.89
C ASP A 141 34.79 18.00 -4.26
N PRO A 142 33.66 18.01 -3.51
CA PRO A 142 33.18 19.23 -2.87
C PRO A 142 33.95 19.57 -1.58
N PHE A 143 34.63 18.61 -0.94
CA PHE A 143 35.26 18.81 0.37
C PHE A 143 36.36 19.89 0.38
N PRO A 144 37.26 19.96 -0.63
CA PRO A 144 38.26 21.02 -0.73
C PRO A 144 37.65 22.42 -0.80
N SER A 145 36.47 22.58 -1.42
CA SER A 145 35.80 23.89 -1.53
C SER A 145 35.24 24.41 -0.21
N ILE A 146 35.03 23.52 0.77
CA ILE A 146 34.55 23.83 2.12
C ILE A 146 35.73 23.85 3.12
N GLY A 147 36.98 23.69 2.64
CA GLY A 147 38.18 23.68 3.48
C GLY A 147 38.32 22.43 4.37
N GLN A 148 37.60 21.35 4.04
CA GLN A 148 37.64 20.09 4.77
C GLN A 148 38.44 19.02 4.01
N PRO A 149 39.15 18.12 4.70
CA PRO A 149 39.83 17.02 4.05
C PRO A 149 38.82 16.00 3.50
N THR A 150 39.08 15.49 2.30
CA THR A 150 38.21 14.51 1.63
C THR A 150 38.16 13.19 2.40
N PRO A 151 36.97 12.71 2.79
CA PRO A 151 36.84 11.42 3.46
C PRO A 151 37.30 10.25 2.57
N ARG A 152 37.87 9.21 3.19
CA ARG A 152 38.38 8.01 2.47
C ARG A 152 37.30 7.29 1.66
N PHE A 153 36.07 7.23 2.15
CA PHE A 153 34.98 6.60 1.40
C PHE A 153 34.63 7.40 0.14
N PHE A 154 34.73 8.73 0.21
CA PHE A 154 34.40 9.61 -0.91
C PHE A 154 35.51 9.57 -1.98
N SER A 155 36.78 9.57 -1.57
CA SER A 155 37.90 9.39 -2.52
C SER A 155 37.87 8.01 -3.17
N TRP A 156 37.51 6.95 -2.45
CA TRP A 156 37.26 5.63 -3.04
C TRP A 156 36.11 5.68 -4.05
N ALA A 157 35.05 6.42 -3.74
CA ALA A 157 33.90 6.54 -4.62
C ALA A 157 34.22 7.25 -5.95
N LEU A 158 35.03 8.31 -5.88
CA LEU A 158 35.52 9.03 -7.06
C LEU A 158 36.43 8.17 -7.93
N ASN A 159 37.24 7.29 -7.33
CA ASN A 159 38.11 6.36 -8.05
C ASN A 159 37.32 5.20 -8.70
N ASN A 160 36.22 4.76 -8.09
CA ASN A 160 35.40 3.63 -8.54
C ASN A 160 33.97 4.09 -8.85
N LYS A 161 33.82 5.04 -9.78
CA LYS A 161 32.56 5.74 -10.06
C LYS A 161 31.38 4.79 -10.28
N LEU A 162 31.55 3.82 -11.19
CA LEU A 162 30.46 2.90 -11.58
C LEU A 162 29.99 2.05 -10.40
N SER A 163 30.92 1.35 -9.73
CA SER A 163 30.60 0.48 -8.59
C SER A 163 29.98 1.27 -7.44
N SER A 164 30.48 2.47 -7.19
CA SER A 164 29.96 3.34 -6.13
C SER A 164 28.55 3.80 -6.43
N CYS A 165 28.27 4.25 -7.66
CA CYS A 165 26.93 4.67 -8.06
C CYS A 165 25.90 3.53 -7.95
N ILE A 166 26.27 2.31 -8.34
CA ILE A 166 25.40 1.13 -8.16
C ILE A 166 25.14 0.88 -6.67
N MET A 167 26.18 0.92 -5.83
CA MET A 167 26.04 0.72 -4.40
C MET A 167 25.16 1.79 -3.74
N ILE A 168 25.37 3.07 -4.06
CA ILE A 168 24.55 4.19 -3.58
C ILE A 168 23.10 4.01 -4.01
N PHE A 169 22.86 3.67 -5.27
CA PHE A 169 21.51 3.45 -5.79
C PHE A 169 20.79 2.32 -5.02
N LEU A 170 21.45 1.17 -4.83
CA LEU A 170 20.86 0.03 -4.11
C LEU A 170 20.60 0.34 -2.63
N LEU A 171 21.57 0.97 -1.96
CA LEU A 171 21.43 1.32 -0.54
C LEU A 171 20.33 2.36 -0.32
N SER A 172 20.28 3.40 -1.15
CA SER A 172 19.23 4.41 -1.07
C SER A 172 17.85 3.81 -1.36
N ASN A 173 17.69 2.93 -2.35
CA ASN A 173 16.41 2.27 -2.60
C ASN A 173 15.96 1.39 -1.42
N THR A 174 16.91 0.74 -0.74
CA THR A 174 16.63 -0.03 0.48
C THR A 174 16.18 0.88 1.62
N LEU A 175 16.84 2.02 1.78
CA LEU A 175 16.50 3.02 2.80
C LEU A 175 15.12 3.67 2.51
N GLU A 176 14.84 4.05 1.26
CA GLU A 176 13.54 4.56 0.82
C GLU A 176 12.43 3.55 1.13
N SER A 177 12.65 2.28 0.79
CA SER A 177 11.71 1.19 1.10
C SER A 177 11.48 1.03 2.60
N SER A 178 12.53 1.25 3.41
CA SER A 178 12.44 1.19 4.88
C SER A 178 11.65 2.36 5.46
N LEU A 179 11.74 3.55 4.85
CA LEU A 179 10.99 4.74 5.27
C LEU A 179 9.50 4.64 4.93
N ILE A 180 9.17 4.02 3.80
CA ILE A 180 7.79 3.79 3.34
C ILE A 180 7.14 2.61 4.11
N SER A 181 7.92 1.64 4.56
CA SER A 181 7.46 0.50 5.34
C SER A 181 7.10 0.91 6.77
N THR A 182 5.86 1.36 6.98
CA THR A 182 5.39 1.82 8.29
C THR A 182 5.19 0.69 9.29
N GLY A 183 5.00 -0.54 8.80
CA GLY A 183 4.70 -1.70 9.65
C GLY A 183 3.33 -1.63 10.33
N ALA A 184 2.49 -0.66 9.94
CA ALA A 184 1.20 -0.40 10.55
C ALA A 184 0.16 -1.45 10.16
N PHE A 185 -0.69 -1.79 11.12
CA PHE A 185 -1.89 -2.59 10.93
C PHE A 185 -2.91 -2.10 11.95
N GLU A 186 -3.86 -1.34 11.48
CA GLU A 186 -4.85 -0.63 12.30
C GLU A 186 -6.25 -0.97 11.83
N ILE A 187 -7.16 -1.02 12.78
CA ILE A 187 -8.54 -1.43 12.57
C ILE A 187 -9.43 -0.37 13.21
N TYR A 188 -10.39 0.11 12.43
CA TYR A 188 -11.37 1.11 12.79
C TYR A 188 -12.77 0.53 12.66
N LEU A 189 -13.67 0.91 13.57
CA LEU A 189 -15.09 0.64 13.51
C LEU A 189 -15.84 1.96 13.44
N GLY A 190 -16.33 2.32 12.25
CA GLY A 190 -16.74 3.68 11.94
C GLY A 190 -15.53 4.62 12.04
N ASP A 191 -15.65 5.65 12.89
CA ASP A 191 -14.59 6.64 13.13
C ASP A 191 -13.70 6.31 14.33
N GLU A 192 -13.98 5.23 15.06
CA GLU A 192 -13.24 4.86 16.28
C GLU A 192 -12.15 3.82 15.98
N GLN A 193 -10.93 4.11 16.42
CA GLN A 193 -9.82 3.16 16.34
C GLN A 193 -9.94 2.08 17.42
N ILE A 194 -10.18 0.84 17.00
CA ILE A 194 -10.35 -0.29 17.93
C ILE A 194 -9.06 -1.09 18.13
N TRP A 195 -8.10 -0.98 17.20
CA TRP A 195 -6.80 -1.61 17.32
C TRP A 195 -5.71 -0.84 16.58
N SER A 196 -4.54 -0.71 17.20
CA SER A 196 -3.29 -0.33 16.52
C SER A 196 -2.20 -1.34 16.82
N LYS A 197 -1.58 -1.90 15.78
CA LYS A 197 -0.33 -2.67 15.94
C LYS A 197 0.83 -1.77 16.40
N LEU A 198 0.83 -0.49 16.04
CA LEU A 198 1.90 0.43 16.43
C LEU A 198 1.88 0.68 17.95
N GLU A 199 0.70 0.73 18.55
CA GLU A 199 0.53 0.91 20.00
C GLU A 199 0.66 -0.40 20.77
N SER A 200 -0.01 -1.47 20.29
CA SER A 200 -0.03 -2.77 20.98
C SER A 200 1.22 -3.63 20.73
N GLY A 201 2.02 -3.32 19.71
CA GLY A 201 3.18 -4.09 19.27
C GLY A 201 2.86 -5.42 18.56
N ARG A 202 1.58 -5.81 18.46
CA ARG A 202 1.14 -7.08 17.84
C ARG A 202 -0.16 -6.95 17.06
N ILE A 203 -0.44 -7.95 16.24
CA ILE A 203 -1.74 -8.11 15.58
C ILE A 203 -2.66 -8.83 16.58
N PRO A 204 -3.95 -8.47 16.69
CA PRO A 204 -4.84 -9.16 17.61
C PRO A 204 -5.06 -10.59 17.11
N SER A 205 -5.55 -11.48 17.97
CA SER A 205 -6.10 -12.75 17.48
C SER A 205 -7.51 -12.54 16.91
N PRO A 206 -8.02 -13.41 16.02
CA PRO A 206 -9.39 -13.28 15.52
C PRO A 206 -10.44 -13.26 16.64
N ALA A 207 -10.27 -14.08 17.68
CA ALA A 207 -11.17 -14.12 18.83
C ALA A 207 -11.17 -12.80 19.61
N GLU A 208 -10.00 -12.23 19.86
CA GLU A 208 -9.83 -10.94 20.54
C GLU A 208 -10.44 -9.80 19.74
N LEU A 209 -10.20 -9.76 18.42
CA LEU A 209 -10.80 -8.77 17.55
C LEU A 209 -12.33 -8.81 17.60
N PHE A 210 -12.92 -10.00 17.56
CA PHE A 210 -14.36 -10.15 17.64
C PHE A 210 -14.96 -9.72 18.97
N GLN A 211 -14.27 -9.97 20.09
CA GLN A 211 -14.69 -9.49 21.40
C GLN A 211 -14.72 -7.96 21.45
N ILE A 212 -13.69 -7.31 20.93
CA ILE A 212 -13.61 -5.84 20.88
C ILE A 212 -14.71 -5.27 19.98
N ILE A 213 -14.92 -5.87 18.80
CA ILE A 213 -15.99 -5.46 17.88
C ILE A 213 -17.36 -5.60 18.54
N ASP A 214 -17.65 -6.74 19.18
CA ASP A 214 -18.92 -6.97 19.88
C ASP A 214 -19.15 -5.95 20.99
N GLN A 215 -18.13 -5.71 21.83
CA GLN A 215 -18.18 -4.70 22.88
C GLN A 215 -18.47 -3.30 22.31
N GLN A 216 -17.79 -2.91 21.23
CA GLN A 216 -17.96 -1.59 20.63
C GLN A 216 -19.33 -1.42 19.95
N MET A 217 -19.84 -2.46 19.28
CA MET A 217 -21.19 -2.43 18.73
C MET A 217 -22.26 -2.34 19.84
N GLU A 218 -22.06 -3.03 20.97
CA GLU A 218 -22.94 -2.92 22.15
C GLU A 218 -22.96 -1.51 22.73
N LEU A 219 -21.80 -0.87 22.85
CA LEU A 219 -21.67 0.52 23.32
C LEU A 219 -22.38 1.51 22.37
N GLN A 220 -22.31 1.28 21.07
CA GLN A 220 -23.04 2.05 20.06
C GLN A 220 -24.54 1.68 19.97
N GLY A 221 -25.01 0.76 20.82
CA GLY A 221 -26.40 0.30 20.86
C GLY A 221 -26.80 -0.54 19.65
N VAL A 222 -25.86 -0.94 18.79
CA VAL A 222 -26.08 -1.81 17.64
C VAL A 222 -26.00 -3.25 18.13
N LYS A 223 -27.14 -3.90 18.34
CA LYS A 223 -27.14 -5.34 18.62
C LYS A 223 -26.75 -6.06 17.33
N ALA A 224 -25.52 -6.57 17.27
CA ALA A 224 -25.17 -7.58 16.29
C ALA A 224 -26.17 -8.74 16.42
N SER A 225 -26.87 -9.04 15.33
CA SER A 225 -27.83 -10.12 15.31
C SER A 225 -27.08 -11.46 15.36
N SER A 226 -26.72 -11.89 16.57
CA SER A 226 -26.18 -13.22 16.86
C SER A 226 -27.20 -14.29 16.48
N ARG A 227 -27.17 -14.71 15.21
CA ARG A 227 -27.91 -15.88 14.72
C ARG A 227 -26.97 -17.09 14.81
N ASN A 228 -27.18 -17.89 15.85
CA ASN A 228 -26.78 -19.31 15.95
C ASN A 228 -25.28 -19.67 15.98
N TYR A 229 -24.58 -19.36 17.08
CA TYR A 229 -23.32 -20.05 17.43
C TYR A 229 -23.43 -20.99 18.65
N LEU A 230 -24.60 -21.10 19.28
CA LEU A 230 -24.81 -22.00 20.43
C LEU A 230 -25.18 -23.44 20.06
N ILE A 231 -25.15 -23.83 18.78
CA ILE A 231 -25.60 -25.16 18.34
C ILE A 231 -24.45 -26.14 18.02
N ASN A 232 -23.19 -25.68 17.96
CA ASN A 232 -22.05 -26.53 17.58
C ASN A 232 -21.01 -26.78 18.69
N PHE A 233 -21.36 -26.53 19.96
CA PHE A 233 -20.46 -26.84 21.10
C PHE A 233 -20.98 -27.96 22.03
N PHE A 234 -22.12 -28.56 21.72
CA PHE A 234 -22.71 -29.66 22.51
C PHE A 234 -23.21 -30.82 21.63
N ALA A 235 -22.42 -31.23 20.64
CA ALA A 235 -22.60 -32.50 19.95
C ALA A 235 -21.25 -33.21 19.83
#